data_AF-A0A966KLF8-F1
#
_entry.id   AF-A0A966KLF8-F1
#
_cell.length_a   1.000
_cell.length_b   1.000
_cell.length_c   1.000
_cell.angle_alpha   90.00
_cell.angle_beta   90.00
_cell.angle_gamma   90.00
#
_symmetry.space_group_name_H-M   'P 1'
#
loop_
_entity.id
_entity.type
_entity.pdbx_description
1 polymer ?
#
loop_
_entity_poly.entity_id
_entity_poly.type
_entity_poly.pdbx_seq_one_letter_code
_entity_poly.pdbx_strand_id
1 'polypeptide(L)'
;ASLVLIGRRDLRSNNSWMHNVNVLVKGRERCTLNIHPTDAGRFGLVDGGEATVASRVGQVVVPVEVTSDILPGVVSIPHGWGHTLPGVRAGVAVGRPGVNTNVLTDPELLDPLSGNAVLNGIPVTVTPV
;
A
#
# COMPACT_ATOMS: atom_id res chain seq x y z
N ALA A 1 -14.27 5.48 -12.75
CA ALA A 1 -13.16 4.82 -13.47
C ALA A 1 -12.40 4.02 -12.43
N SER A 2 -12.03 2.78 -12.76
CA SER A 2 -11.25 1.92 -11.87
C SER A 2 -9.85 2.51 -11.66
N LEU A 3 -9.39 2.51 -10.41
CA LEU A 3 -8.01 2.81 -10.08
C LEU A 3 -7.18 1.52 -10.16
N VAL A 4 -5.88 1.65 -10.41
CA VAL A 4 -4.94 0.53 -10.29
C VAL A 4 -3.88 0.83 -9.24
N LEU A 5 -3.53 -0.19 -8.47
CA LEU A 5 -2.51 -0.14 -7.43
C LEU A 5 -1.15 -0.60 -7.95
N ILE A 6 -0.12 0.18 -7.68
CA ILE A 6 1.28 -0.19 -7.86
C ILE A 6 2.03 -0.19 -6.53
N GLY A 7 2.99 -1.10 -6.38
CA GLY A 7 3.91 -1.10 -5.25
C GLY A 7 4.99 -0.03 -5.42
N ARG A 8 5.36 0.65 -4.34
CA ARG A 8 6.57 1.49 -4.29
C ARG A 8 7.62 0.95 -3.33
N ARG A 9 8.87 1.35 -3.55
CA ARG A 9 10.03 1.02 -2.71
C ARG A 9 10.55 2.30 -2.06
N ASP A 10 11.11 2.17 -0.86
CA ASP A 10 11.75 3.26 -0.13
C ASP A 10 13.21 2.90 0.11
N LEU A 11 14.12 3.86 0.01
CA LEU A 11 15.57 3.64 0.20
C LEU A 11 15.93 3.05 1.56
N ARG A 12 15.06 3.22 2.58
CA ARG A 12 15.25 2.69 3.93
C ARG A 12 14.58 1.33 4.15
N SER A 13 14.02 0.74 3.09
CA SER A 13 13.30 -0.52 3.15
C SER A 13 13.89 -1.53 2.15
N ASN A 14 13.91 -2.79 2.57
CA ASN A 14 14.17 -3.93 1.69
C ASN A 14 13.20 -5.03 2.09
N ASN A 15 12.19 -5.24 1.24
CA ASN A 15 11.07 -6.12 1.52
C ASN A 15 10.50 -5.84 2.92
N SER A 16 10.24 -6.89 3.70
CA SER A 16 9.72 -6.78 5.06
C SER A 16 10.80 -6.69 6.16
N TRP A 17 12.08 -6.80 5.80
CA TRP A 17 13.14 -7.11 6.77
C TRP A 17 13.63 -5.90 7.57
N MET A 18 13.69 -4.73 6.93
CA MET A 18 14.36 -3.56 7.51
C MET A 18 13.49 -2.78 8.50
N HIS A 19 12.20 -3.10 8.60
CA HIS A 19 11.24 -2.33 9.40
C HIS A 19 11.46 -2.47 10.92
N ASN A 20 12.22 -3.47 11.37
CA ASN A 20 12.57 -3.64 12.78
C ASN A 20 13.81 -2.81 13.21
N VAL A 21 14.46 -2.10 12.28
CA VAL A 21 15.63 -1.28 12.56
C VAL A 21 15.18 0.17 12.78
N ASN A 22 15.15 0.62 14.04
CA ASN A 22 14.56 1.91 14.44
C ASN A 22 15.07 3.12 13.63
N VAL A 23 16.37 3.16 13.32
CA VAL A 23 16.96 4.29 12.57
C VAL A 23 16.44 4.40 11.13
N LEU A 24 15.92 3.31 10.56
CA LEU A 24 15.37 3.26 9.20
C LEU A 24 13.90 3.67 9.16
N VAL A 25 13.14 3.37 10.22
CA VAL A 25 11.68 3.63 10.28
C VAL A 25 11.29 4.87 11.09
N LYS A 26 12.24 5.56 11.73
CA LYS A 26 11.96 6.84 12.41
C LYS A 26 11.56 7.95 11.42
N GLY A 27 10.83 8.95 11.92
CA GLY A 27 10.36 10.10 11.16
C GLY A 27 8.93 9.93 10.67
N ARG A 28 8.63 10.51 9.49
CA ARG A 28 7.30 10.47 8.87
C ARG A 28 6.80 9.04 8.67
N GLU A 29 5.47 8.88 8.74
CA GLU A 29 4.81 7.66 8.28
C GLU A 29 5.19 7.42 6.81
N ARG A 30 5.51 6.16 6.48
CA ARG A 30 5.95 5.76 5.14
C ARG A 30 4.92 4.87 4.46
N CYS A 31 4.13 4.13 5.23
CA CYS A 31 3.09 3.26 4.72
C CYS A 31 1.81 4.06 4.48
N THR A 32 1.81 4.84 3.41
CA THR A 32 0.71 5.73 3.00
C THR A 32 0.22 5.37 1.59
N LEU A 33 -1.01 5.74 1.26
CA LEU A 33 -1.59 5.69 -0.07
C LEU A 33 -1.27 6.97 -0.82
N ASN A 34 -0.36 6.89 -1.79
CA ASN A 34 -0.12 8.01 -2.71
C ASN A 34 -1.26 8.05 -3.73
N ILE A 35 -1.91 9.21 -3.86
CA ILE A 35 -2.97 9.46 -4.83
C ILE A 35 -2.84 10.85 -5.45
N HIS A 36 -3.13 10.97 -6.74
CA HIS A 36 -3.11 12.25 -7.45
C HIS A 36 -4.23 13.19 -6.96
N PRO A 37 -4.00 14.52 -6.83
CA PRO A 37 -5.02 15.48 -6.39
C PRO A 37 -6.36 15.40 -7.13
N THR A 38 -6.33 15.18 -8.45
CA THR A 38 -7.55 14.98 -9.27
C THR A 38 -8.39 13.80 -8.79
N ASP A 39 -7.76 12.66 -8.50
CA ASP A 39 -8.48 11.48 -8.02
C ASP A 39 -8.87 11.63 -6.55
N ALA A 40 -8.01 12.23 -5.71
CA ALA A 40 -8.37 12.56 -4.34
C ALA A 40 -9.66 13.38 -4.29
N GLY A 41 -9.75 14.46 -5.08
CA GLY A 41 -10.95 15.27 -5.20
C GLY A 41 -12.16 14.49 -5.75
N ARG A 42 -11.93 13.62 -6.75
CA ARG A 42 -12.99 12.78 -7.33
C ARG A 42 -13.58 11.78 -6.33
N PHE A 43 -12.74 11.21 -5.47
CA PHE A 43 -13.12 10.15 -4.52
C PHE A 43 -13.37 10.70 -3.10
N GLY A 44 -13.29 12.01 -2.90
CA GLY A 44 -13.53 12.65 -1.60
C GLY A 44 -12.46 12.34 -0.55
N LEU A 45 -11.25 11.97 -0.97
CA LEU A 45 -10.13 11.72 -0.08
C LEU A 45 -9.43 13.02 0.29
N VAL A 46 -8.93 13.06 1.52
CA VAL A 46 -8.18 14.21 2.06
C VAL A 46 -6.78 13.78 2.46
N ASP A 47 -5.81 14.66 2.27
CA ASP A 47 -4.43 14.43 2.71
C ASP A 47 -4.37 14.23 4.23
N GLY A 48 -3.65 13.19 4.67
CA GLY A 48 -3.60 12.79 6.08
C GLY A 48 -4.85 12.09 6.62
N GLY A 49 -5.92 11.98 5.83
CA GLY A 49 -7.09 11.15 6.17
C GLY A 49 -6.79 9.66 5.98
N GLU A 50 -7.80 8.81 6.19
CA GLU A 50 -7.70 7.37 5.94
C GLU A 50 -8.57 6.97 4.74
N ALA A 51 -8.10 5.97 4.01
CA ALA A 51 -8.85 5.37 2.91
C ALA A 51 -8.93 3.85 3.07
N THR A 52 -10.10 3.30 2.75
CA THR A 52 -10.24 1.87 2.48
C THR A 52 -9.84 1.62 1.03
N VAL A 53 -8.85 0.76 0.83
CA VAL A 53 -8.41 0.28 -0.48
C VAL A 53 -8.79 -1.19 -0.58
N ALA A 54 -9.63 -1.54 -1.55
CA ALA A 54 -10.13 -2.89 -1.74
C ALA A 54 -9.83 -3.39 -3.15
N SER A 55 -9.49 -4.68 -3.24
CA SER A 55 -9.48 -5.43 -4.50
C SER A 55 -10.56 -6.52 -4.44
N ARG A 56 -10.61 -7.39 -5.45
CA ARG A 56 -11.52 -8.54 -5.46
C ARG A 56 -11.36 -9.46 -4.24
N VAL A 57 -10.14 -9.57 -3.71
CA VAL A 57 -9.77 -10.63 -2.75
C VAL A 57 -9.52 -10.13 -1.32
N GLY A 58 -9.55 -8.82 -1.10
CA GLY A 58 -9.30 -8.27 0.22
C GLY A 58 -9.33 -6.74 0.27
N GLN A 59 -9.10 -6.19 1.45
CA GLN A 59 -9.05 -4.76 1.69
C GLN A 59 -8.05 -4.40 2.78
N VAL A 60 -7.58 -3.16 2.75
CA VAL A 60 -6.72 -2.55 3.77
C VAL A 60 -7.19 -1.11 4.05
N VAL A 61 -6.97 -0.63 5.28
CA VAL A 61 -7.18 0.78 5.66
C VAL A 61 -5.81 1.43 5.82
N VAL A 62 -5.57 2.52 5.10
CA VAL A 62 -4.24 3.15 5.00
C VAL A 62 -4.36 4.68 4.99
N PRO A 63 -3.42 5.41 5.63
CA PRO A 63 -3.39 6.87 5.57
C PRO A 63 -3.15 7.38 4.15
N VAL A 64 -3.80 8.48 3.77
CA VAL A 64 -3.71 9.09 2.44
C VAL A 64 -2.57 10.12 2.40
N GLU A 65 -1.78 10.07 1.33
CA GLU A 65 -0.78 11.06 0.95
C GLU A 65 -1.14 11.59 -0.44
N VAL A 66 -1.68 12.81 -0.51
CA VAL A 66 -2.05 13.44 -1.78
C VAL A 66 -0.80 14.05 -2.41
N THR A 67 -0.45 13.61 -3.62
CA THR A 67 0.76 14.06 -4.31
C THR A 67 0.61 14.04 -5.83
N SER A 68 1.20 15.01 -6.52
CA SER A 68 1.29 15.04 -7.98
C SER A 68 2.38 14.13 -8.57
N ASP A 69 3.16 13.45 -7.72
CA ASP A 69 4.24 12.54 -8.15
C ASP A 69 3.72 11.20 -8.72
N ILE A 70 2.40 11.00 -8.73
CA ILE A 70 1.72 9.85 -9.30
C ILE A 70 0.67 10.29 -10.32
N LEU A 71 0.48 9.52 -11.39
CA LEU A 71 -0.46 9.88 -12.45
C LEU A 71 -1.92 9.63 -12.01
N PRO A 72 -2.88 10.42 -12.54
CA PRO A 72 -4.30 10.10 -12.40
C PRO A 72 -4.62 8.68 -12.89
N GLY A 73 -5.53 8.00 -12.19
CA GLY A 73 -5.89 6.59 -12.43
C GLY A 73 -5.02 5.57 -11.70
N VAL A 74 -3.93 6.00 -11.07
CA VAL A 74 -2.98 5.12 -10.37
C VAL A 74 -2.88 5.53 -8.91
N VAL A 75 -2.84 4.55 -8.02
CA VAL A 75 -2.52 4.73 -6.61
C VAL A 75 -1.33 3.87 -6.22
N SER A 76 -0.61 4.26 -5.17
CA SER A 76 0.55 3.50 -4.71
C SER A 76 0.58 3.31 -3.20
N ILE A 77 0.95 2.12 -2.76
CA ILE A 77 1.23 1.76 -1.36
C ILE A 77 2.59 1.04 -1.33
N PRO A 78 3.47 1.28 -0.35
CA PRO A 78 4.73 0.55 -0.30
C PRO A 78 4.49 -0.90 0.08
N HIS A 79 5.13 -1.81 -0.63
CA HIS A 79 5.18 -3.23 -0.26
C HIS A 79 6.00 -3.48 1.02
N GLY A 80 5.86 -4.66 1.62
CA GLY A 80 6.71 -5.14 2.72
C GLY A 80 6.26 -4.76 4.15
N TRP A 81 5.08 -4.16 4.29
CA TRP A 81 4.48 -3.79 5.58
C TRP A 81 3.40 -4.81 6.03
N GLY A 82 2.78 -4.56 7.17
CA GLY A 82 1.74 -5.38 7.81
C GLY A 82 2.24 -6.34 8.90
N HIS A 83 3.16 -5.89 9.76
CA HIS A 83 3.85 -6.70 10.78
C HIS A 83 2.99 -7.11 11.98
N THR A 84 1.68 -7.34 11.80
CA THR A 84 0.71 -7.62 12.86
C THR A 84 0.40 -9.10 13.06
N LEU A 85 1.02 -9.99 12.29
CA LEU A 85 0.74 -11.43 12.40
C LEU A 85 1.14 -12.00 13.78
N PRO A 86 0.34 -12.92 14.34
CA PRO A 86 0.69 -13.60 15.58
C PRO A 86 2.06 -14.26 15.51
N GLY A 87 2.88 -14.07 16.56
CA GLY A 87 4.21 -14.66 16.66
C GLY A 87 5.34 -13.83 16.04
N VAL A 88 5.05 -12.70 15.39
CA VAL A 88 6.10 -11.78 14.91
C VAL A 88 6.88 -11.20 16.11
N ARG A 89 8.20 -11.46 16.16
CA ARG A 89 9.11 -11.00 17.22
C ARG A 89 9.93 -9.77 16.81
N ALA A 90 9.30 -8.83 16.10
CA ALA A 90 9.92 -7.62 15.57
C ALA A 90 9.31 -6.37 16.23
N GLY A 91 9.65 -6.12 17.49
CA GLY A 91 8.97 -5.11 18.33
C GLY A 91 8.89 -3.70 17.72
N VAL A 92 9.93 -3.25 17.01
CA VAL A 92 9.90 -1.94 16.33
C VAL A 92 8.92 -1.96 15.15
N ALA A 93 8.92 -3.03 14.37
CA ALA A 93 8.03 -3.19 13.22
C ALA A 93 6.56 -3.35 13.64
N VAL A 94 6.30 -4.10 14.73
CA VAL A 94 4.96 -4.26 15.32
C VAL A 94 4.40 -2.94 15.80
N GLY A 95 5.23 -2.05 16.36
CA GLY A 95 4.81 -0.71 16.78
C GLY A 95 4.50 0.26 15.63
N ARG A 96 4.89 -0.08 14.39
CA ARG A 96 4.64 0.70 13.16
C ARG A 96 4.32 -0.25 12.02
N PRO A 97 3.18 -0.96 12.09
CA PRO A 97 2.98 -2.12 11.26
C PRO A 97 2.79 -1.77 9.79
N GLY A 98 2.19 -0.62 9.48
CA GLY A 98 1.69 -0.32 8.14
C GLY A 98 0.65 -1.36 7.67
N VAL A 99 0.42 -1.42 6.36
CA VAL A 99 -0.53 -2.36 5.75
C VAL A 99 0.14 -3.38 4.84
N ASN A 100 -0.36 -4.62 4.86
CA ASN A 100 0.11 -5.66 3.94
C ASN A 100 -0.62 -5.56 2.60
N THR A 101 0.04 -5.02 1.56
CA THR A 101 -0.54 -4.93 0.21
C THR A 101 -0.78 -6.29 -0.45
N ASN A 102 -0.12 -7.38 0.01
CA ASN A 102 -0.38 -8.71 -0.55
C ASN A 102 -1.79 -9.21 -0.24
N VAL A 103 -2.49 -8.61 0.73
CA VAL A 103 -3.93 -8.86 0.98
C VAL A 103 -4.79 -8.47 -0.23
N LEU A 104 -4.30 -7.56 -1.06
CA LEU A 104 -4.99 -7.08 -2.26
C LEU A 104 -4.63 -7.88 -3.51
N THR A 105 -3.62 -8.75 -3.44
CA THR A 105 -3.10 -9.50 -4.58
C THR A 105 -3.95 -10.74 -4.84
N ASP A 106 -4.57 -10.78 -6.02
CA ASP A 106 -5.39 -11.88 -6.46
C ASP A 106 -4.52 -13.11 -6.85
N PRO A 107 -4.65 -14.26 -6.16
CA PRO A 107 -3.88 -15.46 -6.48
C PRO A 107 -4.31 -16.13 -7.79
N GLU A 108 -5.48 -15.80 -8.33
CA GLU A 108 -6.00 -16.33 -9.59
C GLU A 108 -5.53 -15.50 -10.79
N LEU A 109 -4.96 -14.30 -10.55
CA LEU A 109 -4.47 -13.42 -11.61
C LEU A 109 -2.98 -13.67 -11.88
N LEU A 110 -2.73 -14.48 -12.91
CA LEU A 110 -1.39 -14.92 -13.32
C LEU A 110 -1.11 -14.55 -14.78
N ASP A 111 0.16 -14.28 -15.09
CA ASP A 111 0.62 -14.27 -16.48
C ASP A 111 0.60 -15.73 -17.02
N PRO A 112 -0.18 -16.04 -18.07
CA PRO A 112 -0.45 -17.41 -18.47
C PRO A 112 0.78 -18.15 -19.02
N LEU A 113 1.81 -17.43 -19.49
CA LEU A 113 3.00 -18.03 -20.07
C LEU A 113 4.06 -18.34 -19.00
N SER A 114 4.31 -17.40 -18.09
CA SER A 114 5.33 -17.55 -17.05
C SER A 114 4.81 -18.15 -15.74
N GLY A 115 3.50 -18.13 -15.52
CA GLY A 115 2.89 -18.44 -14.22
C GLY A 115 3.17 -17.39 -13.14
N ASN A 116 3.69 -16.22 -13.52
CA ASN A 116 4.06 -15.17 -12.57
C ASN A 116 2.82 -14.42 -12.04
N ALA A 117 2.82 -14.12 -10.74
CA ALA A 117 1.74 -13.37 -10.10
C ALA A 117 1.71 -11.90 -10.56
N VAL A 118 0.51 -11.35 -10.74
CA VAL A 118 0.32 -9.91 -11.00
C VAL A 118 0.42 -9.13 -9.69
N LEU A 119 1.57 -8.51 -9.45
CA LEU A 119 1.87 -7.73 -8.23
C LEU A 119 1.86 -6.21 -8.44
N ASN A 120 1.54 -5.74 -9.65
CA ASN A 120 1.42 -4.34 -10.02
C ASN A 120 0.27 -4.16 -11.00
N GLY A 121 -0.33 -2.97 -11.00
CA GLY A 121 -1.52 -2.70 -11.80
C GLY A 121 -2.75 -3.43 -11.27
N ILE A 122 -2.79 -3.71 -9.96
CA ILE A 122 -3.89 -4.45 -9.32
C ILE A 122 -5.14 -3.56 -9.35
N PRO A 123 -6.26 -3.99 -9.96
CA PRO A 123 -7.49 -3.20 -9.94
C PRO A 123 -8.00 -3.02 -8.50
N VAL A 124 -8.25 -1.76 -8.11
CA VAL A 124 -8.73 -1.42 -6.78
C VAL A 124 -9.85 -0.38 -6.80
N THR A 125 -10.67 -0.41 -5.76
CA THR A 125 -11.53 0.70 -5.35
C THR A 125 -10.91 1.41 -4.16
N VAL A 126 -11.10 2.72 -4.08
CA VAL A 126 -10.63 3.55 -2.97
C VAL A 126 -11.78 4.41 -2.49
N THR A 127 -12.06 4.37 -1.19
CA THR A 127 -13.10 5.19 -0.54
C THR A 127 -12.56 5.80 0.74
N PRO A 128 -13.06 6.97 1.17
CA PRO A 128 -12.81 7.46 2.53
C PRO A 128 -13.27 6.44 3.56
N VAL A 129 -12.63 6.45 4.74
CA VAL A 129 -13.09 5.73 5.93
C VAL A 129 -14.17 6.55 6.64
#